data_AF-A0A7D9H4X0-F1
#
_entry.id   AF-A0A7D9H4X0-F1
#
_cell.length_a   1.000
_cell.length_b   1.000
_cell.length_c   1.000
_cell.angle_alpha   90.00
_cell.angle_beta   90.00
_cell.angle_gamma   90.00
#
_symmetry.space_group_name_H-M   'P 1'
#
loop_
_entity.id
_entity.type
_entity.pdbx_description
1 polymer ?
#
loop_
_entity_poly.entity_id
_entity_poly.type
_entity_poly.pdbx_seq_one_letter_code
_entity_poly.pdbx_strand_id
1 'polypeptide(L)'
;HDAFPSLELLNLNGTLLGSWSDVERLARFPALRAVRVQGCALWDAHGYTEHERRQLLVARLPNVHTLNGGGVISAREREDAERAFIRYYMDRPESDRPPRYAELVAVHGRLEPLADVDLRPEKRVRVKFTCGERSEVRAVDVHRTVSDLKHRLEAFAGLPAAGMRLFYVDQDLRDLHGPEEMKYPHKRLLSYNIQAGDEIIVDCK
;
A
#
# COMPACT_ATOMS: atom_id res chain seq x y z
N HIS A 1 -12.32 -16.26 34.29
CA HIS A 1 -10.90 -16.49 33.94
C HIS A 1 -10.25 -17.41 34.97
N ASP A 2 -10.46 -17.15 36.27
CA ASP A 2 -9.93 -17.98 37.37
C ASP A 2 -10.41 -19.43 37.37
N ALA A 3 -11.61 -19.69 36.83
CA ALA A 3 -12.14 -21.04 36.67
C ALA A 3 -11.44 -21.89 35.57
N PHE A 4 -10.69 -21.25 34.65
CA PHE A 4 -10.05 -21.91 33.53
C PHE A 4 -8.60 -21.42 33.35
N PRO A 5 -7.71 -21.67 34.33
CA PRO A 5 -6.34 -21.16 34.30
C PRO A 5 -5.49 -21.80 33.18
N SER A 6 -5.83 -23.02 32.76
CA SER A 6 -5.11 -23.79 31.74
C SER A 6 -5.76 -23.77 30.36
N LEU A 7 -6.71 -22.85 30.11
CA LEU A 7 -7.36 -22.74 28.80
C LEU A 7 -6.37 -22.19 27.77
N GLU A 8 -5.93 -23.04 26.83
CA GLU A 8 -4.97 -22.66 25.79
C GLU A 8 -5.63 -22.30 24.44
N LEU A 9 -6.76 -22.94 24.13
CA LEU A 9 -7.47 -22.74 22.88
C LEU A 9 -8.94 -22.46 23.17
N LEU A 10 -9.45 -21.38 22.56
CA LEU A 10 -10.86 -21.03 22.64
C LEU A 10 -11.45 -20.81 21.24
N ASN A 11 -12.55 -21.50 20.96
CA ASN A 11 -13.30 -21.35 19.72
C ASN A 11 -14.62 -20.62 20.00
N LEU A 12 -14.76 -19.44 19.40
CA LEU A 12 -15.92 -18.55 19.48
C LEU A 12 -16.55 -18.33 18.11
N ASN A 13 -16.27 -19.20 17.14
CA ASN A 13 -16.88 -19.10 15.82
C ASN A 13 -18.40 -19.19 15.90
N GLY A 14 -19.12 -18.33 15.16
CA GLY A 14 -20.57 -18.31 15.12
C GLY A 14 -21.25 -17.85 16.41
N THR A 15 -20.51 -17.20 17.32
CA THR A 15 -21.06 -16.69 18.58
C THR A 15 -21.59 -15.26 18.42
N LEU A 16 -22.39 -14.81 19.40
CA LEU A 16 -22.95 -13.46 19.47
C LEU A 16 -21.95 -12.43 20.03
N LEU A 17 -20.66 -12.67 19.91
CA LEU A 17 -19.64 -11.72 20.34
C LEU A 17 -19.79 -10.44 19.51
N GLY A 18 -20.19 -9.34 20.17
CA GLY A 18 -20.69 -8.13 19.50
C GLY A 18 -19.89 -6.87 19.79
N SER A 19 -18.94 -6.90 20.73
CA SER A 19 -18.14 -5.73 21.10
C SER A 19 -16.65 -6.04 21.26
N TRP A 20 -15.80 -5.04 21.06
CA TRP A 20 -14.37 -5.16 21.33
C TRP A 20 -14.06 -5.38 22.82
N SER A 21 -14.92 -4.89 23.73
CA SER A 21 -14.77 -5.15 25.17
C SER A 21 -14.89 -6.64 25.49
N ASP A 22 -15.75 -7.39 24.79
CA ASP A 22 -15.86 -8.83 24.96
C ASP A 22 -14.59 -9.57 24.51
N VAL A 23 -13.95 -9.10 23.42
CA VAL A 23 -12.65 -9.62 22.96
C VAL A 23 -11.56 -9.35 24.01
N GLU A 24 -11.51 -8.14 24.56
CA GLU A 24 -10.46 -7.73 25.52
C GLU A 24 -10.50 -8.55 26.81
N ARG A 25 -11.68 -9.03 27.22
CA ARG A 25 -11.79 -9.97 28.35
C ARG A 25 -11.04 -11.28 28.11
N LEU A 26 -10.84 -11.70 26.86
CA LEU A 26 -10.09 -12.92 26.56
C LEU A 26 -8.61 -12.80 26.95
N ALA A 27 -8.05 -11.59 26.96
CA ALA A 27 -6.67 -11.36 27.40
C ALA A 27 -6.44 -11.71 28.88
N ARG A 28 -7.51 -11.81 29.68
CA ARG A 28 -7.45 -12.19 31.10
C ARG A 28 -7.22 -13.70 31.32
N PHE A 29 -7.34 -14.54 30.30
CA PHE A 29 -6.98 -15.95 30.42
C PHE A 29 -5.45 -16.09 30.34
N PRO A 30 -4.78 -16.58 31.40
CA PRO A 30 -3.32 -16.53 31.49
C PRO A 30 -2.61 -17.48 30.53
N ALA A 31 -3.25 -18.60 30.18
CA ALA A 31 -2.68 -19.62 29.29
C ALA A 31 -3.22 -19.56 27.84
N LEU A 32 -4.08 -18.59 27.50
CA LEU A 32 -4.77 -18.58 26.20
C LEU A 32 -3.81 -18.19 25.07
N ARG A 33 -3.54 -19.15 24.18
CA ARG A 33 -2.59 -19.04 23.07
C ARG A 33 -3.25 -19.05 21.70
N ALA A 34 -4.42 -19.66 21.56
CA ALA A 34 -5.11 -19.77 20.27
C ALA A 34 -6.58 -19.37 20.38
N VAL A 35 -7.03 -18.49 19.48
CA VAL A 35 -8.43 -18.04 19.43
C VAL A 35 -8.99 -18.22 18.03
N ARG A 36 -10.22 -18.72 17.94
CA ARG A 36 -11.02 -18.70 16.70
C ARG A 36 -12.24 -17.81 16.93
N VAL A 37 -12.44 -16.82 16.09
CA VAL A 37 -13.49 -15.80 16.24
C VAL A 37 -14.00 -15.35 14.87
N GLN A 38 -14.57 -16.29 14.12
CA GLN A 38 -15.17 -16.06 12.80
C GLN A 38 -16.70 -16.04 12.90
N GLY A 39 -17.37 -15.36 11.97
CA GLY A 39 -18.84 -15.35 11.91
C GLY A 39 -19.51 -14.80 13.19
N CYS A 40 -18.89 -13.84 13.85
CA CYS A 40 -19.44 -13.14 15.02
C CYS A 40 -20.06 -11.80 14.61
N ALA A 41 -21.08 -11.35 15.34
CA ALA A 41 -21.77 -10.07 15.10
C ALA A 41 -20.83 -8.85 15.19
N LEU A 42 -19.72 -8.96 15.92
CA LEU A 42 -18.65 -7.95 16.01
C LEU A 42 -18.18 -7.45 14.63
N TRP A 43 -18.23 -8.31 13.62
CA TRP A 43 -17.69 -8.03 12.29
C TRP A 43 -18.63 -7.22 11.40
N ASP A 44 -19.94 -7.27 11.67
CA ASP A 44 -20.95 -6.70 10.79
C ASP A 44 -21.11 -5.19 10.99
N ALA A 45 -20.74 -4.68 12.17
CA ALA A 45 -20.96 -3.29 12.55
C ALA A 45 -20.02 -2.28 11.88
N HIS A 46 -18.87 -2.72 11.34
CA HIS A 46 -17.76 -1.81 11.05
C HIS A 46 -17.10 -1.97 9.68
N GLY A 47 -17.57 -2.88 8.83
CA GLY A 47 -17.07 -3.01 7.45
C GLY A 47 -15.58 -3.35 7.32
N TYR A 48 -14.95 -3.86 8.38
CA TYR A 48 -13.52 -4.17 8.38
C TYR A 48 -13.17 -5.24 7.34
N THR A 49 -12.06 -5.04 6.65
CA THR A 49 -11.36 -6.07 5.88
C THR A 49 -10.83 -7.18 6.79
N GLU A 50 -10.55 -8.35 6.24
CA GLU A 50 -9.96 -9.45 7.01
C GLU A 50 -8.61 -9.07 7.65
N HIS A 51 -7.80 -8.28 6.92
CA HIS A 51 -6.52 -7.78 7.41
C HIS A 51 -6.70 -6.89 8.65
N GLU A 52 -7.60 -5.91 8.59
CA GLU A 52 -7.89 -5.02 9.72
C GLU A 52 -8.41 -5.80 10.92
N ARG A 53 -9.34 -6.75 10.72
CA ARG A 53 -9.86 -7.61 11.81
C ARG A 53 -8.74 -8.35 12.50
N ARG A 54 -7.83 -8.96 11.72
CA ARG A 54 -6.68 -9.69 12.26
C ARG A 54 -5.75 -8.75 13.02
N GLN A 55 -5.39 -7.61 12.44
CA GLN A 55 -4.50 -6.64 13.06
C GLN A 55 -5.07 -6.13 14.40
N LEU A 56 -6.36 -5.83 14.44
CA LEU A 56 -7.09 -5.39 15.64
C LEU A 56 -7.16 -6.47 16.72
N LEU A 57 -7.27 -7.75 16.34
CA LEU A 57 -7.22 -8.88 17.28
C LEU A 57 -5.82 -9.09 17.85
N VAL A 58 -4.79 -9.05 17.00
CA VAL A 58 -3.38 -9.23 17.40
C VAL A 58 -2.97 -8.19 18.45
N ALA A 59 -3.32 -6.92 18.22
CA ALA A 59 -2.97 -5.84 19.14
C ALA A 59 -3.71 -5.92 20.50
N ARG A 60 -4.93 -6.48 20.53
CA ARG A 60 -5.75 -6.60 21.75
C ARG A 60 -5.48 -7.86 22.57
N LEU A 61 -4.92 -8.90 21.94
CA LEU A 61 -4.73 -10.21 22.56
C LEU A 61 -3.23 -10.53 22.70
N PRO A 62 -2.53 -9.96 23.70
CA PRO A 62 -1.08 -10.11 23.86
C PRO A 62 -0.62 -11.56 23.99
N ASN A 63 -1.41 -12.42 24.62
CA ASN A 63 -1.04 -13.81 24.91
C ASN A 63 -1.35 -14.77 23.74
N VAL A 64 -2.11 -14.33 22.74
CA VAL A 64 -2.58 -15.19 21.64
C VAL A 64 -1.54 -15.23 20.53
N HIS A 65 -1.05 -16.41 20.20
CA HIS A 65 -0.07 -16.68 19.14
C HIS A 65 -0.68 -17.18 17.84
N THR A 66 -1.93 -17.68 17.86
CA THR A 66 -2.61 -18.20 16.67
C THR A 66 -4.05 -17.71 16.60
N LEU A 67 -4.45 -17.18 15.44
CA LEU A 67 -5.82 -16.75 15.17
C LEU A 67 -6.41 -17.57 14.03
N ASN A 68 -7.64 -18.04 14.22
CA ASN A 68 -8.47 -18.67 13.18
C ASN A 68 -7.80 -19.84 12.44
N GLY A 69 -6.90 -20.57 13.12
CA GLY A 69 -6.14 -21.68 12.50
C GLY A 69 -5.08 -21.25 11.48
N GLY A 70 -4.77 -19.95 11.40
CA GLY A 70 -3.68 -19.44 10.56
C GLY A 70 -2.29 -19.68 11.15
N GLY A 71 -1.27 -19.12 10.50
CA GLY A 71 0.11 -19.19 10.97
C GLY A 71 0.34 -18.53 12.33
N VAL A 72 1.45 -18.91 12.97
CA VAL A 72 1.93 -18.27 14.20
C VAL A 72 2.14 -16.78 13.95
N ILE A 73 1.60 -15.94 14.83
CA ILE A 73 1.79 -14.49 14.80
C ILE A 73 3.25 -14.19 15.09
N SER A 74 3.97 -13.65 14.10
CA SER A 74 5.37 -13.29 14.25
C SER A 74 5.55 -12.08 15.16
N ALA A 75 6.75 -11.90 15.73
CA ALA A 75 7.08 -10.71 16.52
C ALA A 75 6.89 -9.42 15.71
N ARG A 76 7.31 -9.43 14.44
CA ARG A 76 7.13 -8.30 13.50
C ARG A 76 5.66 -7.98 13.26
N GLU A 77 4.85 -8.99 12.96
CA GLU A 77 3.40 -8.80 12.76
C GLU A 77 2.74 -8.20 14.01
N ARG A 78 3.16 -8.64 15.20
CA ARG A 78 2.65 -8.10 16.46
C ARG A 78 3.03 -6.64 16.66
N GLU A 79 4.30 -6.31 16.47
CA GLU A 79 4.77 -4.92 16.55
C GLU A 79 4.02 -4.03 15.54
N ASP A 80 3.90 -4.47 14.29
CA ASP A 80 3.19 -3.73 13.24
C ASP A 80 1.70 -3.52 13.61
N ALA A 81 1.06 -4.56 14.17
CA ALA A 81 -0.33 -4.48 14.62
C ALA A 81 -0.52 -3.54 15.81
N GLU A 82 0.37 -3.60 16.81
CA GLU A 82 0.33 -2.74 17.98
C GLU A 82 0.58 -1.27 17.63
N ARG A 83 1.52 -1.01 16.71
CA ARG A 83 1.79 0.36 16.22
C ARG A 83 0.62 0.90 15.39
N ALA A 84 0.02 0.07 14.54
CA ALA A 84 -1.19 0.44 13.80
C ALA A 84 -2.37 0.70 14.75
N PHE A 85 -2.48 -0.05 15.85
CA PHE A 85 -3.49 0.17 16.87
C PHE A 85 -3.35 1.55 17.55
N ILE A 86 -2.13 1.94 17.90
CA ILE A 86 -1.87 3.29 18.43
C ILE A 86 -2.32 4.35 17.41
N ARG A 87 -1.94 4.19 16.14
CA ARG A 87 -2.36 5.12 15.08
C ARG A 87 -3.87 5.17 14.87
N TYR A 88 -4.57 4.05 15.01
CA TYR A 88 -6.02 3.99 14.86
C TYR A 88 -6.78 4.80 15.93
N TYR A 89 -6.20 4.90 17.14
CA TYR A 89 -6.82 5.52 18.31
C TYR A 89 -6.24 6.89 18.70
N MET A 90 -5.09 7.29 18.13
CA MET A 90 -4.42 8.53 18.53
C MET A 90 -5.29 9.78 18.28
N ASP A 91 -6.02 9.83 17.17
CA ASP A 91 -6.88 10.97 16.81
C ASP A 91 -8.33 10.81 17.30
N ARG A 92 -8.64 9.70 17.98
CA ARG A 92 -9.98 9.45 18.54
C ARG A 92 -10.13 10.07 19.93
N PRO A 93 -11.37 10.43 20.33
CA PRO A 93 -11.66 10.88 21.69
C PRO A 93 -11.15 9.89 22.74
N GLU A 94 -10.74 10.39 23.91
CA GLU A 94 -10.28 9.54 25.02
C GLU A 94 -11.33 8.51 25.46
N SER A 95 -12.62 8.83 25.35
CA SER A 95 -13.73 7.91 25.62
C SER A 95 -13.71 6.65 24.75
N ASP A 96 -13.14 6.75 23.55
CA ASP A 96 -13.12 5.69 22.56
C ASP A 96 -11.83 4.87 22.64
N ARG A 97 -10.85 5.32 23.43
CA ARG A 97 -9.54 4.65 23.57
C ARG A 97 -9.66 3.49 24.55
N PRO A 98 -9.42 2.25 24.12
CA PRO A 98 -9.43 1.10 25.02
C PRO A 98 -8.22 1.17 25.98
N PRO A 99 -8.28 0.53 27.17
CA PRO A 99 -7.17 0.51 28.12
C PRO A 99 -5.83 0.05 27.50
N ARG A 100 -5.92 -0.90 26.56
CA ARG A 100 -4.78 -1.41 25.79
C ARG A 100 -4.00 -0.32 25.05
N TYR A 101 -4.64 0.79 24.68
CA TYR A 101 -3.97 1.91 24.03
C TYR A 101 -2.86 2.50 24.90
N ALA A 102 -3.12 2.76 26.18
CA ALA A 102 -2.15 3.36 27.09
C ALA A 102 -0.97 2.41 27.36
N GLU A 103 -1.24 1.10 27.48
CA GLU A 103 -0.22 0.05 27.59
C GLU A 103 0.71 0.06 26.37
N LEU A 104 0.15 0.12 25.16
CA LEU A 104 0.93 0.10 23.93
C LEU A 104 1.73 1.38 23.72
N VAL A 105 1.20 2.55 24.09
CA VAL A 105 1.96 3.82 24.06
C VAL A 105 3.14 3.78 25.03
N ALA A 106 3.00 3.14 26.20
CA ALA A 106 4.10 2.97 27.14
C ALA A 106 5.22 2.06 26.60
N VAL A 107 4.87 1.08 25.75
CA VAL A 107 5.83 0.13 25.15
C VAL A 107 6.49 0.71 23.88
N HIS A 108 5.69 1.27 22.96
CA HIS A 108 6.15 1.69 21.62
C HIS A 108 6.45 3.19 21.51
N GLY A 109 6.15 3.96 22.55
CA GLY A 109 6.22 5.42 22.52
C GLY A 109 5.06 6.06 21.76
N ARG A 110 5.09 7.39 21.69
CA ARG A 110 4.14 8.16 20.86
C ARG A 110 4.61 8.11 19.42
N LEU A 111 3.77 7.53 18.55
CA LEU A 111 4.01 7.51 17.11
C LEU A 111 3.57 8.84 16.49
N GLU A 112 4.37 9.35 15.56
CA GLU A 112 3.94 10.46 14.72
C GLU A 112 2.90 9.97 13.68
N PRO A 113 1.98 10.85 13.25
CA PRO A 113 1.08 10.58 12.15
C PRO A 113 1.86 10.09 10.92
N LEU A 114 1.29 9.15 10.17
CA LEU A 114 1.86 8.77 8.89
C LEU A 114 1.76 9.97 7.94
N ALA A 115 2.87 10.32 7.28
CA ALA A 115 2.83 11.26 6.17
C ALA A 115 1.93 10.69 5.06
N ASP A 116 1.09 11.53 4.46
CA ASP A 116 0.32 11.15 3.28
C ASP A 116 1.28 11.02 2.09
N VAL A 117 1.76 9.79 1.87
CA VAL A 117 2.62 9.47 0.74
C VAL A 117 1.77 8.78 -0.31
N ASP A 118 1.49 9.49 -1.41
CA ASP A 118 0.84 8.91 -2.57
C ASP A 118 1.82 7.97 -3.29
N LEU A 119 1.79 6.69 -2.93
CA LEU A 119 2.61 5.64 -3.54
C LEU A 119 2.07 5.14 -4.89
N ARG A 120 1.03 5.78 -5.46
CA ARG A 120 0.55 5.42 -6.79
C ARG A 120 1.63 5.77 -7.82
N PRO A 121 1.93 4.89 -8.78
CA PRO A 121 2.85 5.21 -9.86
C PRO A 121 2.45 6.53 -10.52
N GLU A 122 3.39 7.44 -10.72
CA GLU A 122 3.12 8.74 -11.34
C GLU A 122 2.47 8.53 -12.71
N LYS A 123 1.18 8.86 -12.81
CA LYS A 123 0.44 8.74 -14.07
C LYS A 123 0.97 9.69 -15.12
N ARG A 124 1.57 10.81 -14.70
CA ARG A 124 2.10 11.85 -15.58
C ARG A 124 3.52 12.21 -15.21
N VAL A 125 4.44 11.95 -16.13
CA VAL A 125 5.88 12.16 -15.94
C VAL A 125 6.35 13.30 -16.84
N ARG A 126 7.18 14.21 -16.34
CA ARG A 126 7.76 15.30 -17.14
C ARG A 126 8.99 14.80 -17.89
N VAL A 127 8.90 14.83 -19.22
CA VAL A 127 9.93 14.29 -20.12
C VAL A 127 10.33 15.38 -21.10
N LYS A 128 11.61 15.42 -21.47
CA LYS A 128 12.13 16.31 -22.50
C LYS A 128 11.88 15.69 -23.87
N PHE A 129 11.23 16.41 -24.77
CA PHE A 129 11.08 16.05 -26.17
C PHE A 129 12.08 16.84 -27.01
N THR A 130 12.80 16.16 -27.90
CA THR A 130 13.81 16.79 -28.78
C THR A 130 13.53 16.41 -30.23
N CYS A 131 13.45 17.39 -31.12
CA CYS A 131 13.25 17.23 -32.57
C CYS A 131 14.16 18.21 -33.32
N GLY A 132 15.29 17.70 -33.84
CA GLY A 132 16.34 18.54 -34.41
C GLY A 132 16.85 19.54 -33.38
N GLU A 133 16.74 20.85 -33.66
CA GLU A 133 17.14 21.93 -32.74
C GLU A 133 16.03 22.34 -31.75
N ARG A 134 14.80 21.83 -31.91
CA ARG A 134 13.69 22.16 -31.02
C ARG A 134 13.66 21.21 -29.84
N SER A 135 13.53 21.75 -28.63
CA SER A 135 13.27 20.95 -27.42
C SER A 135 12.21 21.55 -26.53
N GLU A 136 11.33 20.72 -25.97
CA GLU A 136 10.27 21.12 -25.04
C GLU A 136 10.15 20.10 -23.90
N VAL A 137 9.95 20.55 -22.67
CA VAL A 137 9.61 19.65 -21.55
C VAL A 137 8.10 19.60 -21.38
N ARG A 138 7.51 18.41 -21.48
CA ARG A 138 6.06 18.23 -21.38
C ARG A 138 5.70 17.01 -20.54
N ALA A 139 4.57 17.08 -19.85
CA ALA A 139 4.06 15.97 -19.06
C ALA A 139 3.36 14.92 -19.93
N VAL A 140 3.88 13.69 -19.94
CA VAL A 140 3.34 12.55 -20.69
C VAL A 140 2.60 11.60 -19.76
N ASP A 141 1.49 11.04 -20.24
CA ASP A 141 0.70 10.03 -19.51
C ASP A 141 1.24 8.63 -19.82
N VAL A 142 1.84 7.98 -18.82
CA VAL A 142 2.58 6.71 -19.02
C VAL A 142 1.65 5.54 -19.39
N HIS A 143 0.34 5.65 -19.17
CA HIS A 143 -0.61 4.59 -19.53
C HIS A 143 -1.01 4.61 -21.01
N ARG A 144 -0.64 5.65 -21.75
CA ARG A 144 -0.89 5.77 -23.19
C ARG A 144 0.04 4.90 -24.01
N THR A 145 -0.34 4.69 -25.25
CA THR A 145 0.46 3.92 -26.22
C THR A 145 1.48 4.81 -26.93
N VAL A 146 2.49 4.19 -27.56
CA VAL A 146 3.42 4.92 -28.45
C VAL A 146 2.65 5.62 -29.57
N SER A 147 1.59 5.02 -30.11
CA SER A 147 0.75 5.64 -31.15
C SER A 147 0.09 6.93 -30.66
N ASP A 148 -0.48 6.93 -29.46
CA ASP A 148 -1.09 8.12 -28.85
C ASP A 148 -0.06 9.23 -28.65
N LEU A 149 1.17 8.86 -28.28
CA LEU A 149 2.26 9.81 -28.10
C LEU A 149 2.65 10.45 -29.44
N LYS A 150 2.81 9.65 -30.50
CA LYS A 150 3.13 10.16 -31.86
C LYS A 150 2.10 11.20 -32.33
N HIS A 151 0.80 10.91 -32.19
CA HIS A 151 -0.26 11.88 -32.55
C HIS A 151 -0.16 13.19 -31.76
N ARG A 152 0.18 13.13 -30.48
CA ARG A 152 0.34 14.33 -29.65
C ARG A 152 1.58 15.15 -29.99
N LEU A 153 2.56 14.54 -30.63
CA LEU A 153 3.80 15.18 -31.07
C LEU A 153 3.71 15.71 -32.50
N GLU A 154 2.64 15.45 -33.26
CA GLU A 154 2.51 15.92 -34.65
C GLU A 154 2.67 17.44 -34.75
N ALA A 155 2.00 18.20 -33.88
CA ALA A 155 2.11 19.66 -33.83
C ALA A 155 3.51 20.15 -33.41
N PHE A 156 4.21 19.42 -32.53
CA PHE A 156 5.55 19.77 -32.06
C PHE A 156 6.61 19.46 -33.11
N ALA A 157 6.57 18.25 -33.68
CA ALA A 157 7.52 17.77 -34.67
C ALA A 157 7.27 18.39 -36.06
N GLY A 158 6.03 18.79 -36.36
CA GLY A 158 5.64 19.21 -37.72
C GLY A 158 5.60 18.04 -38.71
N LEU A 159 5.43 16.81 -38.21
CA LEU A 159 5.47 15.57 -38.99
C LEU A 159 4.25 14.70 -38.65
N PRO A 160 3.64 14.00 -39.62
CA PRO A 160 2.56 13.05 -39.35
C PRO A 160 3.03 11.87 -38.49
N ALA A 161 2.18 11.37 -37.59
CA ALA A 161 2.49 10.27 -36.68
C ALA A 161 2.95 9.00 -37.41
N ALA A 162 2.45 8.75 -38.63
CA ALA A 162 2.80 7.57 -39.43
C ALA A 162 4.28 7.51 -39.83
N GLY A 163 4.91 8.67 -40.08
CA GLY A 163 6.33 8.76 -40.44
C GLY A 163 7.27 8.96 -39.25
N MET A 164 6.72 9.17 -38.06
CA MET A 164 7.49 9.56 -36.88
C MET A 164 8.21 8.36 -36.26
N ARG A 165 9.51 8.49 -36.03
CA ARG A 165 10.30 7.53 -35.23
C ARG A 165 10.67 8.19 -33.91
N LEU A 166 10.45 7.48 -32.81
CA LEU A 166 10.69 7.95 -31.45
C LEU A 166 11.78 7.09 -30.83
N PHE A 167 12.70 7.73 -30.11
CA PHE A 167 13.78 7.10 -29.38
C PHE A 167 13.75 7.56 -27.93
N TYR A 168 13.61 6.62 -27.01
CA TYR A 168 13.66 6.87 -25.58
C TYR A 168 15.11 6.85 -25.08
N VAL A 169 15.45 7.81 -24.23
CA VAL A 169 16.75 7.94 -23.57
C VAL A 169 16.51 8.10 -22.08
N ASP A 170 17.00 7.11 -21.34
CA ASP A 170 17.10 7.14 -19.89
C ASP A 170 18.27 8.06 -19.49
N GLN A 171 18.01 9.04 -18.64
CA GLN A 171 19.01 10.05 -18.26
C GLN A 171 20.22 9.45 -17.54
N ASP A 172 20.02 8.39 -16.75
CA ASP A 172 21.06 7.75 -15.93
C ASP A 172 21.86 6.74 -16.75
N LEU A 173 21.26 6.18 -17.81
CA LEU A 173 21.90 5.19 -18.67
C LEU A 173 22.39 5.75 -20.01
N ARG A 174 22.26 7.06 -20.26
CA ARG A 174 22.59 7.68 -21.55
C ARG A 174 23.98 7.32 -22.10
N ASP A 175 24.98 7.24 -21.22
CA ASP A 175 26.37 6.95 -21.60
C ASP A 175 26.66 5.45 -21.73
N LEU A 176 25.79 4.59 -21.18
CA LEU A 176 25.93 3.13 -21.16
C LEU A 176 25.08 2.47 -22.26
N HIS A 177 23.83 2.88 -22.37
CA HIS A 177 22.85 2.36 -23.31
C HIS A 177 22.41 3.49 -24.24
N GLY A 178 22.64 3.31 -25.54
CA GLY A 178 22.14 4.24 -26.55
C GLY A 178 20.61 4.29 -26.59
N PRO A 179 20.03 5.24 -27.35
CA PRO A 179 18.58 5.44 -27.39
C PRO A 179 17.79 4.18 -27.80
N GLU A 180 16.75 3.81 -27.05
CA GLU A 180 15.84 2.71 -27.38
C GLU A 180 14.77 3.19 -28.36
N GLU A 181 14.70 2.62 -29.57
CA GLU A 181 13.62 2.93 -30.51
C GLU A 181 12.27 2.38 -30.02
N MET A 182 11.28 3.26 -29.96
CA MET A 182 9.90 2.93 -29.56
C MET A 182 9.12 2.29 -30.72
N LYS A 183 9.52 1.08 -31.11
CA LYS A 183 9.08 0.40 -32.35
C LYS A 183 7.60 0.02 -32.37
N TYR A 184 7.04 -0.37 -31.23
CA TYR A 184 5.72 -1.01 -31.16
C TYR A 184 4.61 0.01 -30.85
N PRO A 185 3.70 0.33 -31.80
CA PRO A 185 2.68 1.37 -31.61
C PRO A 185 1.75 1.12 -30.43
N HIS A 186 1.42 -0.14 -30.14
CA HIS A 186 0.52 -0.56 -29.07
C HIS A 186 1.22 -0.72 -27.70
N LYS A 187 2.56 -0.65 -27.65
CA LYS A 187 3.32 -0.75 -26.39
C LYS A 187 3.00 0.50 -25.56
N ARG A 188 2.71 0.32 -24.27
CA ARG A 188 2.44 1.42 -23.35
C ARG A 188 3.73 2.08 -22.91
N LEU A 189 3.69 3.39 -22.71
CA LEU A 189 4.87 4.17 -22.27
C LEU A 189 5.43 3.69 -20.93
N LEU A 190 4.57 3.21 -20.03
CA LEU A 190 4.95 2.62 -18.74
C LEU A 190 5.99 1.49 -18.86
N SER A 191 6.00 0.75 -19.97
CA SER A 191 6.94 -0.36 -20.17
C SER A 191 8.38 0.09 -20.45
N TYR A 192 8.61 1.37 -20.71
CA TYR A 192 9.95 1.96 -20.82
C TYR A 192 10.45 2.49 -19.46
N ASN A 193 9.64 2.38 -18.41
CA ASN A 193 9.96 2.84 -17.05
C ASN A 193 10.38 4.31 -16.97
N ILE A 194 9.74 5.14 -17.80
CA ILE A 194 10.04 6.58 -17.96
C ILE A 194 9.93 7.32 -16.62
N GLN A 195 10.98 8.05 -16.28
CA GLN A 195 11.12 8.89 -15.10
C GLN A 195 11.19 10.37 -15.45
N ALA A 196 11.05 11.21 -14.42
CA ALA A 196 11.14 12.66 -14.61
C ALA A 196 12.59 13.05 -14.92
N GLY A 197 12.79 13.73 -16.06
CA GLY A 197 14.11 14.13 -16.54
C GLY A 197 14.60 13.35 -17.77
N ASP A 198 13.97 12.23 -18.08
CA ASP A 198 14.27 11.45 -19.30
C ASP A 198 13.99 12.24 -20.59
N GLU A 199 14.53 11.74 -21.69
CA GLU A 199 14.43 12.36 -23.02
C GLU A 199 13.78 11.41 -24.04
N ILE A 200 12.84 11.94 -24.84
CA ILE A 200 12.29 11.26 -26.02
C ILE A 200 12.67 12.08 -27.25
N ILE A 201 13.51 11.48 -28.09
CA ILE A 201 14.00 12.08 -29.32
C ILE A 201 13.08 11.68 -30.47
N VAL A 202 12.61 12.67 -31.22
CA VAL A 202 11.86 12.51 -32.46
C VAL A 202 12.85 12.60 -33.63
N ASP A 203 12.90 11.56 -34.46
CA ASP A 203 13.68 11.58 -35.71
C ASP A 203 12.95 12.48 -36.71
N CYS A 204 13.48 13.68 -36.93
CA CYS A 204 12.86 14.70 -37.77
C CYS A 204 13.44 14.75 -39.19
N LYS A 205 13.90 13.60 -39.69
CA LYS A 205 14.40 13.44 -41.06
C LYS A 205 13.30 13.52 -42.11
#